data_AF-A0A9W6QGW5-F1
#
_entry.id   AF-A0A9W6QGW5-F1
#
_cell.length_a   1.000
_cell.length_b   1.000
_cell.length_c   1.000
_cell.angle_alpha   90.00
_cell.angle_beta   90.00
_cell.angle_gamma   90.00
#
_symmetry.space_group_name_H-M   'P 1'
#
loop_
_entity.id
_entity.type
_entity.pdbx_description
1 polymer ?
#
loop_
_entity_poly.entity_id
_entity_poly.type
_entity_poly.pdbx_seq_one_letter_code
_entity_poly.pdbx_strand_id
1 'polypeptide(L)'
;MTSTTSPAQSTAERLRAEHGPALTLGDDCDLPNDLQVEIDQGAHLTIGDRVSIRRGSTIQVHRGATVAIGADVAIGEHTFISAMAGIRIGDGAALSNMCDLHDHNHRPRTAAHVPTGQLVPWASGFEAAPIVIEPGAILSNKVTVTAGVRIGANVLVGANAVVSHSIAPDTVATGVPAGVRRRFDGARVPREDRRSLTVGFFGTSIMEHLEAVNAQMTTQANLPEIGSKVTVEGWHQRGWVHRLALSLRAAWPHVGLDLRNHGEGGATSRDIAGIVDGDRATTGTDYDLVFLGCGINDVWRRFQNRMAEAVDLDEYTRHFNMMLDQLSGYTRRIIVISETPFGPIESPETVADMNTELGRYNEAAAKAAADHGALFLDVWAPFTAAARHLAPADGEDDPGSLWSDGVHLTELGDTVLLQQAEQFLAEHRIVEKLLDYPLLERDAALATYGPMFARYWPARS
;
A
#
# COMPACT_ATOMS: atom_id res chain seq x y z
N MET A 1 -51.63 16.68 46.66
CA MET A 1 -50.46 17.23 45.92
C MET A 1 -49.97 16.15 44.99
N THR A 2 -50.45 16.16 43.74
CA THR A 2 -49.96 15.31 42.67
C THR A 2 -48.57 15.82 42.27
N SER A 3 -47.53 15.11 42.72
CA SER A 3 -46.16 15.30 42.26
C SER A 3 -46.11 14.92 40.79
N THR A 4 -46.28 15.89 39.91
CA THR A 4 -45.92 15.78 38.51
C THR A 4 -44.40 15.80 38.42
N THR A 5 -43.80 14.63 38.53
CA THR A 5 -42.42 14.43 38.10
C THR A 5 -42.41 14.67 36.60
N SER A 6 -41.73 15.74 36.15
CA SER A 6 -41.43 15.91 34.73
C SER A 6 -40.82 14.61 34.20
N PRO A 7 -41.25 14.10 33.04
CA PRO A 7 -40.63 12.91 32.46
C PRO A 7 -39.12 13.16 32.37
N ALA A 8 -38.32 12.21 32.88
CA ALA A 8 -36.88 12.30 32.82
C ALA A 8 -36.46 12.46 31.36
N GLN A 9 -35.69 13.51 31.08
CA GLN A 9 -35.13 13.78 29.75
C GLN A 9 -34.38 12.54 29.26
N SER A 10 -34.64 12.13 28.02
CA SER A 10 -33.92 10.99 27.43
C SER A 10 -32.42 11.30 27.35
N THR A 11 -31.57 10.26 27.40
CA THR A 11 -30.11 10.41 27.23
C THR A 11 -29.77 11.19 25.95
N ALA A 12 -30.50 10.93 24.86
CA ALA A 12 -30.34 11.61 23.59
C ALA A 12 -30.60 13.13 23.70
N GLU A 13 -31.70 13.53 24.34
CA GLU A 13 -32.01 14.94 24.56
C GLU A 13 -30.98 15.62 25.47
N ARG A 14 -30.49 14.93 26.51
CA ARG A 14 -29.42 15.43 27.39
C ARG A 14 -28.16 15.73 26.59
N LEU A 15 -27.67 14.75 25.82
CA LEU A 15 -26.44 14.88 25.04
C LEU A 15 -26.55 15.97 23.97
N ARG A 16 -27.70 16.10 23.30
CA ARG A 16 -27.94 17.19 22.34
C ARG A 16 -27.90 18.57 23.02
N ALA A 17 -28.48 18.71 24.21
CA ALA A 17 -28.42 19.96 24.96
C ALA A 17 -27.00 20.29 25.46
N GLU A 18 -26.22 19.26 25.81
CA GLU A 18 -24.85 19.40 26.33
C GLU A 18 -23.84 19.78 25.24
N HIS A 19 -23.90 19.14 24.07
CA HIS A 19 -22.87 19.28 23.03
C HIS A 19 -23.30 20.10 21.80
N GLY A 20 -24.60 20.35 21.65
CA GLY A 20 -25.16 21.14 20.55
C GLY A 20 -24.65 20.68 19.18
N PRO A 21 -24.06 21.57 18.35
CA PRO A 21 -23.65 21.24 16.99
C PRO A 21 -22.44 20.29 16.90
N ALA A 22 -21.69 20.08 17.98
CA ALA A 22 -20.55 19.17 18.01
C ALA A 22 -20.96 17.68 18.08
N LEU A 23 -22.27 17.43 18.27
CA LEU A 23 -22.87 16.09 18.25
C LEU A 23 -23.92 16.01 17.14
N THR A 24 -23.77 15.05 16.23
CA THR A 24 -24.83 14.58 15.35
C THR A 24 -25.33 13.24 15.86
N LEU A 25 -26.63 13.15 16.17
CA LEU A 25 -27.25 11.94 16.70
C LEU A 25 -28.46 11.58 15.84
N GLY A 26 -28.39 10.41 15.21
CA GLY A 26 -29.45 9.82 14.39
C GLY A 26 -30.66 9.37 15.19
N ASP A 27 -31.58 8.72 14.49
CA ASP A 27 -32.86 8.28 15.03
C ASP A 27 -32.76 6.89 15.68
N ASP A 28 -33.72 6.56 16.55
CA ASP A 28 -33.89 5.24 17.16
C ASP A 28 -32.67 4.68 17.92
N CYS A 29 -31.88 5.56 18.54
CA CYS A 29 -30.72 5.15 19.35
C CYS A 29 -31.10 4.73 20.78
N ASP A 30 -30.53 3.61 21.24
CA ASP A 30 -30.64 3.10 22.61
C ASP A 30 -29.38 3.47 23.39
N LEU A 31 -29.46 4.56 24.16
CA LEU A 31 -28.33 5.15 24.89
C LEU A 31 -28.55 5.12 26.41
N PRO A 32 -27.60 4.59 27.20
CA PRO A 32 -27.77 4.42 28.63
C PRO A 32 -27.52 5.73 29.36
N ASN A 33 -28.19 5.93 30.50
CA ASN A 33 -28.09 7.17 31.28
C ASN A 33 -26.66 7.51 31.71
N ASP A 34 -25.81 6.49 31.90
CA ASP A 34 -24.42 6.62 32.33
C ASP A 34 -23.41 6.71 31.17
N LEU A 35 -23.87 6.86 29.92
CA LEU A 35 -22.99 7.14 28.78
C LEU A 35 -22.27 8.46 28.98
N GLN A 36 -20.93 8.38 29.01
CA GLN A 36 -20.05 9.53 29.09
C GLN A 36 -19.59 9.93 27.70
N VAL A 37 -19.80 11.20 27.35
CA VAL A 37 -19.39 11.79 26.08
C VAL A 37 -18.61 13.07 26.38
N GLU A 38 -17.39 13.14 25.90
CA GLU A 38 -16.52 14.31 26.02
C GLU A 38 -16.14 14.75 24.61
N ILE A 39 -16.50 15.97 24.23
CA ILE A 39 -16.21 16.54 22.91
C ILE A 39 -15.50 17.87 23.10
N ASP A 40 -14.22 17.89 22.77
CA ASP A 40 -13.37 19.07 22.87
C ASP A 40 -13.66 20.11 21.76
N GLN A 41 -13.05 21.29 21.91
CA GLN A 41 -13.13 22.35 20.91
C GLN A 41 -12.72 21.86 19.51
N GLY A 42 -13.60 22.12 18.52
CA GLY A 42 -13.37 21.78 17.12
C GLY A 42 -13.44 20.29 16.81
N ALA A 43 -13.76 19.46 17.80
CA ALA A 43 -14.02 18.03 17.61
C ALA A 43 -15.49 17.78 17.26
N HIS A 44 -15.78 16.60 16.71
CA HIS A 44 -17.13 16.23 16.32
C HIS A 44 -17.42 14.75 16.60
N LEU A 45 -18.60 14.45 17.13
CA LEU A 45 -19.12 13.10 17.28
C LEU A 45 -20.35 12.92 16.40
N THR A 46 -20.32 11.91 15.54
CA THR A 46 -21.49 11.45 14.78
C THR A 46 -21.88 10.06 15.24
N ILE A 47 -23.14 9.89 15.61
CA ILE A 47 -23.80 8.62 15.91
C ILE A 47 -24.94 8.48 14.90
N GLY A 48 -24.89 7.46 14.05
CA GLY A 48 -25.91 7.17 13.05
C GLY A 48 -27.22 6.66 13.64
N ASP A 49 -28.10 6.17 12.76
CA ASP A 49 -29.40 5.66 13.17
C ASP A 49 -29.30 4.26 13.79
N ARG A 50 -30.21 3.94 14.70
CA ARG A 50 -30.37 2.59 15.27
C ARG A 50 -29.11 2.07 15.97
N VAL A 51 -28.37 2.97 16.61
CA VAL A 51 -27.17 2.61 17.41
C VAL A 51 -27.58 2.24 18.84
N SER A 52 -27.10 1.10 19.32
CA SER A 52 -27.25 0.69 20.72
C SER A 52 -25.90 0.72 21.43
N ILE A 53 -25.79 1.54 22.47
CA ILE A 53 -24.60 1.61 23.33
C ILE A 53 -24.99 1.07 24.70
N ARG A 54 -24.14 0.27 25.34
CA ARG A 54 -24.40 -0.29 26.67
C ARG A 54 -23.66 0.47 27.76
N ARG A 55 -24.15 0.29 28.98
CA ARG A 55 -23.75 1.04 30.18
C ARG A 55 -22.24 1.06 30.43
N GLY A 56 -21.81 2.09 31.16
CA GLY A 56 -20.44 2.28 31.58
C GLY A 56 -19.44 2.53 30.45
N SER A 57 -19.92 2.87 29.25
CA SER A 57 -19.08 3.20 28.10
C SER A 57 -18.74 4.69 28.05
N THR A 58 -17.58 5.01 27.49
CA THR A 58 -17.06 6.38 27.40
C THR A 58 -16.58 6.65 25.97
N ILE A 59 -16.94 7.82 25.43
CA ILE A 59 -16.48 8.33 24.15
C ILE A 59 -15.79 9.68 24.39
N GLN A 60 -14.49 9.75 24.10
CA GLN A 60 -13.68 10.96 24.17
C GLN A 60 -13.24 11.36 22.76
N VAL A 61 -13.67 12.55 22.34
CA VAL A 61 -13.26 13.15 21.07
C VAL A 61 -12.40 14.37 21.40
N HIS A 62 -11.09 14.19 21.35
CA HIS A 62 -10.13 15.24 21.65
C HIS A 62 -10.14 16.30 20.56
N ARG A 63 -9.65 17.50 20.90
CA ARG A 63 -9.70 18.71 20.07
C ARG A 63 -9.44 18.41 18.58
N GLY A 64 -10.29 18.91 17.69
CA GLY A 64 -10.13 18.75 16.24
C GLY A 64 -10.36 17.34 15.66
N ALA A 65 -10.43 16.29 16.48
CA ALA A 65 -10.64 14.93 16.02
C ALA A 65 -12.11 14.67 15.67
N THR A 66 -12.40 13.55 15.03
CA THR A 66 -13.77 13.13 14.74
C THR A 66 -13.97 11.66 15.08
N VAL A 67 -15.03 11.36 15.83
CA VAL A 67 -15.55 10.00 15.98
C VAL A 67 -16.81 9.88 15.14
N ALA A 68 -16.85 8.91 14.23
CA ALA A 68 -17.99 8.64 13.38
C ALA A 68 -18.45 7.19 13.57
N ILE A 69 -19.64 7.02 14.14
CA ILE A 69 -20.32 5.74 14.31
C ILE A 69 -21.45 5.70 13.29
N GLY A 70 -21.44 4.69 12.42
CA GLY A 70 -22.44 4.45 11.39
C GLY A 70 -23.79 4.02 11.96
N ALA A 71 -24.67 3.57 11.08
CA ALA A 71 -25.99 3.05 11.44
C ALA A 71 -25.93 1.57 11.84
N ASP A 72 -26.95 1.11 12.59
CA ASP A 72 -27.12 -0.29 12.98
C ASP A 72 -25.93 -0.87 13.78
N VAL A 73 -25.23 -0.02 14.53
CA VAL A 73 -24.05 -0.41 15.33
C VAL A 73 -24.45 -0.82 16.75
N ALA A 74 -23.83 -1.89 17.26
CA ALA A 74 -23.95 -2.32 18.66
C ALA A 74 -22.62 -2.16 19.40
N ILE A 75 -22.64 -1.46 20.55
CA ILE A 75 -21.47 -1.26 21.42
C ILE A 75 -21.77 -1.81 22.81
N GLY A 76 -21.00 -2.81 23.23
CA GLY A 76 -21.13 -3.52 24.51
C GLY A 76 -20.68 -2.70 25.71
N GLU A 77 -20.92 -3.26 26.90
CA GLU A 77 -20.69 -2.59 28.18
C GLU A 77 -19.22 -2.25 28.38
N HIS A 78 -18.95 -1.13 29.04
CA HIS A 78 -17.60 -0.72 29.42
C HIS A 78 -16.63 -0.56 28.24
N THR A 79 -17.14 -0.18 27.07
CA THR A 79 -16.30 0.13 25.91
C THR A 79 -15.72 1.54 26.03
N PHE A 80 -14.44 1.70 25.68
CA PHE A 80 -13.75 2.97 25.72
C PHE A 80 -13.27 3.36 24.31
N ILE A 81 -13.66 4.55 23.86
CA ILE A 81 -13.28 5.09 22.54
C ILE A 81 -12.63 6.45 22.76
N SER A 82 -11.36 6.60 22.38
CA SER A 82 -10.60 7.85 22.57
C SER A 82 -9.85 8.25 21.30
N ALA A 83 -10.24 9.39 20.70
CA ALA A 83 -9.77 9.85 19.40
C ALA A 83 -9.02 11.17 19.47
N MET A 84 -7.76 11.21 19.00
CA MET A 84 -6.94 12.41 18.80
C MET A 84 -6.70 12.75 17.32
N ALA A 85 -6.86 11.80 16.41
CA ALA A 85 -6.86 12.00 14.96
C ALA A 85 -8.26 11.74 14.38
N GLY A 86 -8.80 10.54 14.59
CA GLY A 86 -10.15 10.18 14.22
C GLY A 86 -10.41 8.68 14.31
N ILE A 87 -11.63 8.31 14.71
CA ILE A 87 -12.08 6.91 14.80
C ILE A 87 -13.37 6.76 14.00
N ARG A 88 -13.40 5.77 13.11
CA ARG A 88 -14.61 5.42 12.37
C ARG A 88 -15.05 4.00 12.70
N ILE A 89 -16.35 3.83 12.94
CA ILE A 89 -17.03 2.55 13.07
C ILE A 89 -18.12 2.51 12.01
N GLY A 90 -17.96 1.65 10.99
CA GLY A 90 -18.87 1.54 9.86
C GLY A 90 -20.20 0.85 10.20
N ASP A 91 -21.13 0.92 9.26
CA ASP A 91 -22.50 0.42 9.45
C ASP A 91 -22.55 -1.07 9.82
N GLY A 92 -23.46 -1.45 10.72
CA GLY A 92 -23.66 -2.84 11.13
C GLY A 92 -22.50 -3.47 11.92
N ALA A 93 -21.46 -2.70 12.27
CA ALA A 93 -20.37 -3.20 13.09
C ALA A 93 -20.83 -3.47 14.53
N ALA A 94 -20.15 -4.40 15.20
CA ALA A 94 -20.42 -4.74 16.59
C ALA A 94 -19.14 -4.75 17.42
N LEU A 95 -19.09 -3.94 18.46
CA LEU A 95 -18.07 -3.99 19.49
C LEU A 95 -18.70 -4.64 20.72
N SER A 96 -18.16 -5.75 21.18
CA SER A 96 -18.68 -6.42 22.37
C SER A 96 -18.17 -5.72 23.65
N ASN A 97 -18.25 -6.38 24.81
CA ASN A 97 -17.98 -5.74 26.08
C ASN A 97 -16.48 -5.47 26.29
N MET A 98 -16.15 -4.35 26.94
CA MET A 98 -14.79 -3.98 27.35
C MET A 98 -13.82 -3.81 26.17
N CYS A 99 -14.31 -3.42 25.00
CA CYS A 99 -13.44 -3.05 23.89
C CYS A 99 -12.75 -1.71 24.14
N ASP A 100 -11.53 -1.56 23.66
CA ASP A 100 -10.71 -0.36 23.84
C ASP A 100 -10.14 0.09 22.50
N LEU A 101 -10.50 1.30 22.07
CA LEU A 101 -10.03 1.92 20.83
C LEU A 101 -9.28 3.21 21.17
N HIS A 102 -7.96 3.21 20.95
CA HIS A 102 -7.09 4.36 21.12
C HIS A 102 -6.27 4.62 19.86
N ASP A 103 -6.56 5.73 19.18
CA ASP A 103 -5.91 6.11 17.92
C ASP A 103 -4.58 6.87 18.11
N HIS A 104 -4.05 6.89 19.33
CA HIS A 104 -2.87 7.68 19.70
C HIS A 104 -2.01 7.01 20.77
N ASN A 105 -0.76 7.45 20.83
CA ASN A 105 0.24 7.00 21.79
C ASN A 105 0.99 8.21 22.38
N HIS A 106 1.55 8.03 23.58
CA HIS A 106 2.54 8.97 24.10
C HIS A 106 3.81 8.95 23.25
N ARG A 107 4.37 10.13 23.00
CA ARG A 107 5.66 10.25 22.32
C ARG A 107 6.81 9.73 23.19
N PRO A 108 7.87 9.17 22.57
CA PRO A 108 9.11 8.87 23.26
C PRO A 108 9.66 10.10 23.97
N ARG A 109 10.07 9.93 25.23
CA ARG A 109 10.64 11.00 26.06
C ARG A 109 12.11 11.21 25.69
N THR A 110 12.36 12.05 24.69
CA THR A 110 13.71 12.43 24.25
C THR A 110 13.97 13.91 24.55
N ALA A 111 15.24 14.33 24.51
CA ALA A 111 15.60 15.74 24.65
C ALA A 111 14.97 16.64 23.57
N ALA A 112 14.57 16.08 22.43
CA ALA A 112 13.89 16.81 21.37
C ALA A 112 12.42 17.11 21.69
N HIS A 113 11.77 16.28 22.50
CA HIS A 113 10.32 16.30 22.69
C HIS A 113 9.88 16.70 24.10
N VAL A 114 10.78 16.62 25.09
CA VAL A 114 10.49 17.00 26.48
C VAL A 114 11.25 18.29 26.82
N PRO A 115 10.56 19.42 27.07
CA PRO A 115 11.21 20.63 27.54
C PRO A 115 12.00 20.39 28.84
N THR A 116 13.19 20.99 28.93
CA THR A 116 14.06 20.88 30.12
C THR A 116 13.30 21.21 31.39
N GLY A 117 13.31 20.30 32.36
CA GLY A 117 12.66 20.47 33.66
C GLY A 117 11.19 20.00 33.73
N GLN A 118 10.60 19.50 32.64
CA GLN A 118 9.26 18.89 32.69
C GLN A 118 9.33 17.38 32.94
N LEU A 119 8.84 16.96 34.12
CA LEU A 119 8.78 15.55 34.52
C LEU A 119 7.46 14.87 34.12
N VAL A 120 6.43 15.63 33.73
CA VAL A 120 5.08 15.10 33.49
C VAL A 120 5.02 14.19 32.24
N PRO A 121 4.32 13.04 32.29
CA PRO A 121 4.27 12.09 31.17
C PRO A 121 3.74 12.67 29.86
N TRP A 122 2.81 13.63 29.92
CA TRP A 122 2.24 14.29 28.74
C TRP A 122 3.12 15.39 28.13
N ALA A 123 4.26 15.73 28.75
CA ALA A 123 5.17 16.76 28.24
C ALA A 123 5.79 16.38 26.89
N SER A 124 5.91 15.08 26.57
CA SER A 124 6.44 14.64 25.27
C SER A 124 5.45 14.84 24.12
N GLY A 125 4.16 15.04 24.42
CA GLY A 125 3.10 15.10 23.42
C GLY A 125 2.62 13.72 22.95
N PHE A 126 1.87 13.71 21.86
CA PHE A 126 1.20 12.52 21.32
C PHE A 126 1.47 12.35 19.82
N GLU A 127 1.55 11.09 19.42
CA GLU A 127 1.48 10.67 18.02
C GLU A 127 0.14 9.99 17.80
N ALA A 128 -0.50 10.24 16.67
CA ALA A 128 -1.82 9.73 16.35
C ALA A 128 -1.92 9.24 14.90
N ALA A 129 -2.76 8.23 14.69
CA ALA A 129 -3.15 7.72 13.38
C ALA A 129 -4.54 7.08 13.49
N PRO A 130 -5.42 7.31 12.51
CA PRO A 130 -6.83 6.97 12.65
C PRO A 130 -7.06 5.47 12.84
N ILE A 131 -8.13 5.14 13.57
CA ILE A 131 -8.68 3.78 13.59
C ILE A 131 -9.90 3.72 12.67
N VAL A 132 -9.94 2.71 11.80
CA VAL A 132 -11.03 2.50 10.86
C VAL A 132 -11.58 1.10 11.00
N ILE A 133 -12.80 0.97 11.52
CA ILE A 133 -13.56 -0.29 11.52
C ILE A 133 -14.57 -0.20 10.38
N GLU A 134 -14.41 -1.06 9.37
CA GLU A 134 -15.30 -1.11 8.21
C GLU A 134 -16.63 -1.83 8.53
N PRO A 135 -17.66 -1.68 7.68
CA PRO A 135 -18.98 -2.23 7.90
C PRO A 135 -19.03 -3.73 8.24
N GLY A 136 -19.92 -4.09 9.16
CA GLY A 136 -20.19 -5.46 9.57
C GLY A 136 -19.06 -6.16 10.34
N ALA A 137 -17.96 -5.48 10.66
CA ALA A 137 -16.90 -6.06 11.47
C ALA A 137 -17.37 -6.29 12.92
N ILE A 138 -16.94 -7.41 13.52
CA ILE A 138 -17.28 -7.80 14.89
C ILE A 138 -16.01 -7.92 15.72
N LEU A 139 -15.94 -7.13 16.78
CA LEU A 139 -14.91 -7.20 17.82
C LEU A 139 -15.52 -7.88 19.04
N SER A 140 -14.98 -9.05 19.40
CA SER A 140 -15.40 -9.80 20.59
C SER A 140 -14.97 -9.09 21.88
N ASN A 141 -15.38 -9.63 23.04
CA ASN A 141 -15.09 -9.02 24.34
C ASN A 141 -13.59 -8.76 24.53
N LYS A 142 -13.25 -7.59 25.11
CA LYS A 142 -11.88 -7.23 25.50
C LYS A 142 -10.90 -7.14 24.33
N VAL A 143 -11.36 -6.69 23.16
CA VAL A 143 -10.46 -6.38 22.04
C VAL A 143 -9.89 -4.97 22.22
N THR A 144 -8.57 -4.86 22.11
CA THR A 144 -7.87 -3.56 22.05
C THR A 144 -7.42 -3.30 20.61
N VAL A 145 -7.69 -2.11 20.10
CA VAL A 145 -7.28 -1.65 18.76
C VAL A 145 -6.35 -0.46 18.92
N THR A 146 -5.15 -0.55 18.32
CA THR A 146 -4.15 0.51 18.42
C THR A 146 -4.24 1.49 17.26
N ALA A 147 -3.59 2.65 17.43
CA ALA A 147 -3.42 3.68 16.42
C ALA A 147 -3.02 3.15 15.04
N GLY A 148 -3.63 3.72 14.00
CA GLY A 148 -3.33 3.47 12.60
C GLY A 148 -3.93 2.18 12.02
N VAL A 149 -4.72 1.45 12.80
CA VAL A 149 -5.31 0.17 12.37
C VAL A 149 -6.58 0.35 11.57
N ARG A 150 -6.66 -0.37 10.44
CA ARG A 150 -7.92 -0.63 9.73
C ARG A 150 -8.37 -2.08 9.91
N ILE A 151 -9.60 -2.27 10.37
CA ILE A 151 -10.27 -3.57 10.44
C ILE A 151 -11.25 -3.63 9.26
N GLY A 152 -10.99 -4.52 8.30
CA GLY A 152 -11.75 -4.65 7.08
C GLY A 152 -13.19 -5.12 7.28
N ALA A 153 -14.01 -4.94 6.24
CA ALA A 153 -15.43 -5.28 6.30
C ALA A 153 -15.63 -6.75 6.68
N ASN A 154 -16.65 -7.01 7.50
CA ASN A 154 -17.06 -8.36 7.92
C ASN A 154 -15.94 -9.17 8.62
N VAL A 155 -14.91 -8.51 9.17
CA VAL A 155 -13.87 -9.18 9.98
C VAL A 155 -14.43 -9.64 11.32
N LEU A 156 -13.96 -10.79 11.82
CA LEU A 156 -14.23 -11.28 13.18
C LEU A 156 -12.95 -11.26 14.00
N VAL A 157 -12.89 -10.40 15.01
CA VAL A 157 -11.78 -10.37 15.99
C VAL A 157 -12.20 -11.13 17.24
N GLY A 158 -11.42 -12.16 17.60
CA GLY A 158 -11.70 -12.96 18.80
C GLY A 158 -11.42 -12.24 20.11
N ALA A 159 -11.97 -12.77 21.19
CA ALA A 159 -11.90 -12.13 22.51
C ALA A 159 -10.46 -12.02 23.05
N ASN A 160 -10.20 -10.98 23.85
CA ASN A 160 -8.88 -10.66 24.42
C ASN A 160 -7.76 -10.47 23.38
N ALA A 161 -8.08 -10.07 22.15
CA ALA A 161 -7.09 -9.82 21.12
C ALA A 161 -6.57 -8.38 21.14
N VAL A 162 -5.31 -8.19 20.75
CA VAL A 162 -4.71 -6.85 20.52
C VAL A 162 -4.47 -6.68 19.03
N VAL A 163 -5.29 -5.86 18.38
CA VAL A 163 -5.14 -5.55 16.97
C VAL A 163 -4.16 -4.39 16.83
N SER A 164 -2.91 -4.73 16.51
CA SER A 164 -1.82 -3.76 16.28
C SER A 164 -1.43 -3.59 14.82
N HIS A 165 -2.11 -4.30 13.91
CA HIS A 165 -1.91 -4.24 12.47
C HIS A 165 -3.26 -4.38 11.77
N SER A 166 -3.40 -3.74 10.60
CA SER A 166 -4.62 -3.79 9.82
C SER A 166 -5.00 -5.22 9.41
N ILE A 167 -6.29 -5.54 9.41
CA ILE A 167 -6.83 -6.86 9.07
C ILE A 167 -7.66 -6.74 7.80
N ALA A 168 -7.34 -7.55 6.79
CA ALA A 168 -8.08 -7.58 5.53
C ALA A 168 -9.54 -8.04 5.74
N PRO A 169 -10.49 -7.63 4.88
CA PRO A 169 -11.88 -8.07 4.95
C PRO A 169 -12.06 -9.59 5.02
N ASP A 170 -13.23 -10.03 5.49
CA ASP A 170 -13.67 -11.43 5.45
C ASP A 170 -12.69 -12.41 6.14
N THR A 171 -12.10 -11.93 7.24
CA THR A 171 -11.01 -12.59 7.95
C THR A 171 -11.37 -12.81 9.42
N VAL A 172 -10.97 -13.95 9.98
CA VAL A 172 -10.99 -14.19 11.43
C VAL A 172 -9.59 -13.98 11.99
N ALA A 173 -9.44 -13.09 12.95
CA ALA A 173 -8.15 -12.80 13.60
C ALA A 173 -8.24 -12.94 15.13
N THR A 174 -7.20 -13.50 15.76
CA THR A 174 -7.15 -13.70 17.21
C THR A 174 -5.72 -13.63 17.76
N GLY A 175 -5.57 -13.26 19.03
CA GLY A 175 -4.29 -13.28 19.75
C GLY A 175 -3.72 -11.90 20.08
N VAL A 176 -2.52 -11.89 20.67
CA VAL A 176 -1.78 -10.69 21.07
C VAL A 176 -0.34 -10.81 20.51
N PRO A 177 -0.02 -10.16 19.38
CA PRO A 177 -0.93 -9.41 18.50
C PRO A 177 -1.92 -10.32 17.75
N ALA A 178 -3.03 -9.73 17.29
CA ALA A 178 -4.07 -10.44 16.54
C ALA A 178 -3.52 -10.90 15.19
N GLY A 179 -3.45 -12.23 15.01
CA GLY A 179 -3.01 -12.86 13.77
C GLY A 179 -4.20 -13.46 13.01
N VAL A 180 -4.14 -13.40 11.68
CA VAL A 180 -5.11 -14.07 10.79
C VAL A 180 -5.10 -15.58 11.06
N ARG A 181 -6.28 -16.14 11.34
CA ARG A 181 -6.49 -17.58 11.56
C ARG A 181 -7.11 -18.27 10.36
N ARG A 182 -8.04 -17.60 9.70
CA ARG A 182 -8.64 -18.06 8.45
C ARG A 182 -9.29 -16.89 7.71
N ARG A 183 -9.40 -17.05 6.39
CA ARG A 183 -10.28 -16.25 5.54
C ARG A 183 -11.55 -17.05 5.27
N PHE A 184 -12.67 -16.38 5.04
CA PHE A 184 -13.94 -17.03 4.76
C PHE A 184 -14.71 -16.27 3.69
N ASP A 185 -15.64 -16.94 3.02
CA ASP A 185 -16.55 -16.28 2.11
C ASP A 185 -17.63 -15.58 2.94
N GLY A 186 -17.45 -14.28 3.11
CA GLY A 186 -18.37 -13.41 3.84
C GLY A 186 -19.61 -13.01 3.03
N ALA A 187 -20.65 -12.54 3.73
CA ALA A 187 -21.68 -11.77 3.06
C ALA A 187 -21.04 -10.53 2.43
N ARG A 188 -21.46 -10.14 1.23
CA ARG A 188 -20.95 -8.91 0.60
C ARG A 188 -21.47 -7.70 1.37
N VAL A 189 -20.65 -7.22 2.31
CA VAL A 189 -20.89 -5.95 2.99
C VAL A 189 -20.24 -4.82 2.17
N PRO A 190 -20.93 -3.69 1.94
CA PRO A 190 -20.35 -2.55 1.27
C PRO A 190 -19.04 -2.10 1.93
N ARG A 191 -18.05 -1.74 1.11
CA ARG A 191 -16.80 -1.15 1.59
C ARG A 191 -16.88 0.36 1.39
N GLU A 192 -16.78 1.11 2.48
CA GLU A 192 -16.93 2.58 2.46
C GLU A 192 -15.74 3.33 1.84
N ASP A 193 -14.58 2.69 1.71
CA ASP A 193 -13.37 3.31 1.16
C ASP A 193 -12.40 2.24 0.63
N ARG A 194 -12.46 1.97 -0.68
CA ARG A 194 -11.53 1.05 -1.34
C ARG A 194 -10.20 1.78 -1.51
N ARG A 195 -9.26 1.55 -0.58
CA ARG A 195 -7.92 2.14 -0.66
C ARG A 195 -7.31 1.78 -2.02
N SER A 196 -6.74 2.77 -2.69
CA SER A 196 -6.00 2.56 -3.93
C SER A 196 -4.50 2.69 -3.68
N LEU A 197 -3.70 1.93 -4.42
CA LEU A 197 -2.27 2.15 -4.54
C LEU A 197 -1.94 2.45 -6.00
N THR A 198 -1.10 3.46 -6.20
CA THR A 198 -0.55 3.81 -7.51
C THR A 198 0.87 3.28 -7.61
N VAL A 199 1.14 2.39 -8.59
CA VAL A 199 2.43 1.74 -8.80
C VAL A 199 3.02 2.16 -10.14
N GLY A 200 4.24 2.70 -10.11
CA GLY A 200 5.01 3.07 -11.30
C GLY A 200 6.08 2.05 -11.64
N PHE A 201 6.31 1.82 -12.93
CA PHE A 201 7.38 0.97 -13.44
C PHE A 201 8.21 1.79 -14.44
N PHE A 202 9.45 2.12 -14.10
CA PHE A 202 10.35 2.90 -14.95
C PHE A 202 11.54 2.03 -15.34
N GLY A 203 11.79 1.89 -16.64
CA GLY A 203 12.90 1.06 -17.08
C GLY A 203 12.96 0.83 -18.57
N THR A 204 13.76 -0.15 -18.96
CA THR A 204 13.99 -0.45 -20.39
C THR A 204 13.03 -1.52 -20.90
N SER A 205 13.45 -2.31 -21.89
CA SER A 205 12.61 -3.32 -22.52
C SER A 205 12.17 -4.44 -21.59
N ILE A 206 12.96 -4.80 -20.56
CA ILE A 206 12.57 -5.79 -19.52
C ILE A 206 11.38 -5.29 -18.69
N MET A 207 11.19 -3.98 -18.59
CA MET A 207 10.06 -3.35 -17.88
C MET A 207 8.86 -3.10 -18.80
N GLU A 208 9.10 -2.72 -20.06
CA GLU A 208 8.07 -2.35 -21.04
C GLU A 208 7.15 -3.54 -21.39
N HIS A 209 7.74 -4.69 -21.77
CA HIS A 209 7.09 -5.92 -22.22
C HIS A 209 5.72 -5.72 -22.91
N LEU A 210 5.76 -5.28 -24.19
CA LEU A 210 4.59 -5.22 -25.06
C LEU A 210 4.58 -6.39 -26.06
N GLU A 211 3.41 -6.99 -26.27
CA GLU A 211 3.15 -7.95 -27.34
C GLU A 211 2.37 -7.29 -28.46
N ALA A 212 2.93 -7.32 -29.68
CA ALA A 212 2.21 -6.92 -30.88
C ALA A 212 1.10 -7.92 -31.18
N VAL A 213 -0.11 -7.42 -31.38
CA VAL A 213 -1.30 -8.24 -31.63
C VAL A 213 -1.72 -8.05 -33.08
N ASN A 214 -2.06 -9.16 -33.71
CA ASN A 214 -2.75 -9.19 -34.98
C ASN A 214 -3.86 -10.25 -34.92
N ALA A 215 -5.09 -9.90 -35.27
CA ALA A 215 -6.25 -10.77 -35.17
C ALA A 215 -6.14 -12.05 -36.04
N GLN A 216 -5.29 -12.03 -37.08
CA GLN A 216 -5.03 -13.20 -37.92
C GLN A 216 -4.11 -14.20 -37.22
N MET A 217 -3.21 -13.76 -36.34
CA MET A 217 -2.20 -14.61 -35.67
C MET A 217 -2.61 -15.04 -34.26
N THR A 218 -3.86 -15.47 -34.08
CA THR A 218 -4.39 -15.88 -32.77
C THR A 218 -4.19 -17.36 -32.47
N THR A 219 -3.92 -18.20 -33.47
CA THR A 219 -3.61 -19.63 -33.33
C THR A 219 -2.58 -20.07 -34.36
N GLN A 220 -1.81 -21.14 -34.08
CA GLN A 220 -0.84 -21.71 -35.04
C GLN A 220 -1.48 -22.16 -36.37
N ALA A 221 -2.79 -22.36 -36.43
CA ALA A 221 -3.51 -22.74 -37.65
C ALA A 221 -3.73 -21.57 -38.62
N ASN A 222 -3.57 -20.33 -38.17
CA ASN A 222 -3.84 -19.12 -38.95
C ASN A 222 -2.56 -18.33 -39.26
N LEU A 223 -1.45 -19.04 -39.48
CA LEU A 223 -0.21 -18.36 -39.87
C LEU A 223 -0.37 -17.71 -41.26
N PRO A 224 0.11 -16.46 -41.44
CA PRO A 224 0.12 -15.80 -42.73
C PRO A 224 0.95 -16.60 -43.76
N GLU A 225 0.62 -16.48 -45.04
CA GLU A 225 1.46 -17.06 -46.11
C GLU A 225 2.89 -16.51 -46.04
N ILE A 226 3.88 -17.36 -46.31
CA ILE A 226 5.30 -16.97 -46.30
C ILE A 226 5.50 -15.79 -47.27
N GLY A 227 6.08 -14.70 -46.76
CA GLY A 227 6.33 -13.47 -47.52
C GLY A 227 5.25 -12.39 -47.38
N SER A 228 4.15 -12.68 -46.69
CA SER A 228 3.13 -11.67 -46.36
C SER A 228 3.61 -10.70 -45.28
N LYS A 229 3.10 -9.47 -45.32
CA LYS A 229 3.34 -8.45 -44.29
C LYS A 229 2.23 -8.52 -43.25
N VAL A 230 2.60 -8.62 -41.99
CA VAL A 230 1.68 -8.54 -40.85
C VAL A 230 1.72 -7.12 -40.29
N THR A 231 0.55 -6.50 -40.14
CA THR A 231 0.43 -5.20 -39.47
C THR A 231 0.19 -5.39 -37.98
N VAL A 232 0.86 -4.62 -37.15
CA VAL A 232 0.52 -4.55 -35.72
C VAL A 232 -0.81 -3.81 -35.59
N GLU A 233 -1.85 -4.49 -35.10
CA GLU A 233 -3.19 -3.93 -34.92
C GLU A 233 -3.40 -3.37 -33.51
N GLY A 234 -2.59 -3.83 -32.55
CA GLY A 234 -2.58 -3.33 -31.19
C GLY A 234 -1.38 -3.86 -30.41
N TRP A 235 -1.22 -3.38 -29.19
CA TRP A 235 -0.22 -3.85 -28.24
C TRP A 235 -0.89 -4.29 -26.96
N HIS A 236 -0.55 -5.48 -26.46
CA HIS A 236 -0.98 -5.97 -25.15
C HIS A 236 0.19 -5.93 -24.18
N GLN A 237 -0.11 -5.65 -22.91
CA GLN A 237 0.85 -5.77 -21.83
C GLN A 237 1.15 -7.25 -21.57
N ARG A 238 2.44 -7.61 -21.53
CA ARG A 238 2.94 -8.93 -21.13
C ARG A 238 4.05 -8.75 -20.09
N GLY A 239 4.86 -9.78 -19.89
CA GLY A 239 6.02 -9.71 -19.02
C GLY A 239 5.72 -9.86 -17.55
N TRP A 240 6.79 -9.87 -16.77
CA TRP A 240 6.71 -9.92 -15.31
C TRP A 240 5.92 -8.75 -14.71
N VAL A 241 5.95 -7.54 -15.31
CA VAL A 241 5.16 -6.37 -14.85
C VAL A 241 3.66 -6.67 -14.93
N HIS A 242 3.18 -7.17 -16.07
CA HIS A 242 1.78 -7.57 -16.22
C HIS A 242 1.41 -8.73 -15.28
N ARG A 243 2.29 -9.72 -15.13
CA ARG A 243 2.01 -10.87 -14.23
C ARG A 243 2.00 -10.43 -12.75
N LEU A 244 2.87 -9.52 -12.35
CA LEU A 244 2.90 -8.95 -11.00
C LEU A 244 1.62 -8.15 -10.74
N ALA A 245 1.16 -7.38 -11.73
CA ALA A 245 -0.12 -6.68 -11.66
C ALA A 245 -1.29 -7.62 -11.34
N LEU A 246 -1.38 -8.73 -12.06
CA LEU A 246 -2.42 -9.74 -11.84
C LEU A 246 -2.30 -10.39 -10.46
N SER A 247 -1.08 -10.74 -10.06
CA SER A 247 -0.82 -11.34 -8.75
C SER A 247 -1.21 -10.41 -7.59
N LEU A 248 -0.81 -9.13 -7.66
CA LEU A 248 -1.18 -8.14 -6.66
C LEU A 248 -2.70 -7.94 -6.57
N ARG A 249 -3.39 -7.91 -7.72
CA ARG A 249 -4.87 -7.83 -7.76
C ARG A 249 -5.53 -9.06 -7.15
N ALA A 250 -4.96 -10.24 -7.36
CA ALA A 250 -5.47 -11.49 -6.81
C ALA A 250 -5.19 -11.63 -5.30
N ALA A 251 -4.03 -11.18 -4.83
CA ALA A 251 -3.64 -11.20 -3.43
C ALA A 251 -4.38 -10.13 -2.61
N TRP A 252 -4.63 -8.96 -3.21
CA TRP A 252 -5.27 -7.78 -2.60
C TRP A 252 -6.51 -7.31 -3.37
N PRO A 253 -7.54 -8.17 -3.56
CA PRO A 253 -8.72 -7.83 -4.38
C PRO A 253 -9.58 -6.74 -3.75
N HIS A 254 -9.28 -6.36 -2.51
CA HIS A 254 -9.91 -5.28 -1.76
C HIS A 254 -9.22 -3.92 -1.93
N VAL A 255 -8.09 -3.87 -2.62
CA VAL A 255 -7.31 -2.66 -2.90
C VAL A 255 -7.53 -2.28 -4.37
N GLY A 256 -7.70 -1.00 -4.67
CA GLY A 256 -7.63 -0.48 -6.03
C GLY A 256 -6.17 -0.41 -6.47
N LEU A 257 -5.82 -0.92 -7.65
CA LEU A 257 -4.44 -0.84 -8.14
C LEU A 257 -4.42 -0.07 -9.45
N ASP A 258 -3.88 1.15 -9.40
CA ASP A 258 -3.53 1.96 -10.56
C ASP A 258 -2.08 1.68 -10.93
N LEU A 259 -1.84 1.21 -12.15
CA LEU A 259 -0.52 0.76 -12.59
C LEU A 259 -0.10 1.59 -13.78
N ARG A 260 1.08 2.20 -13.69
CA ARG A 260 1.65 3.07 -14.73
C ARG A 260 2.97 2.45 -15.19
N ASN A 261 2.96 1.87 -16.39
CA ASN A 261 4.16 1.32 -17.00
C ASN A 261 4.80 2.37 -17.92
N HIS A 262 5.99 2.81 -17.54
CA HIS A 262 6.86 3.76 -18.24
C HIS A 262 8.13 3.08 -18.73
N GLY A 263 8.07 1.77 -18.98
CA GLY A 263 9.13 1.04 -19.66
C GLY A 263 9.26 1.50 -21.11
N GLU A 264 10.49 1.69 -21.60
CA GLU A 264 10.75 2.06 -22.99
C GLU A 264 11.81 1.14 -23.62
N GLY A 265 11.42 0.44 -24.68
CA GLY A 265 12.28 -0.48 -25.42
C GLY A 265 13.48 0.22 -26.06
N GLY A 266 14.69 -0.25 -25.76
CA GLY A 266 15.93 0.29 -26.32
C GLY A 266 16.47 1.56 -25.65
N ALA A 267 15.76 2.09 -24.64
CA ALA A 267 16.17 3.21 -23.81
C ALA A 267 17.43 2.89 -22.99
N THR A 268 18.29 3.90 -22.78
CA THR A 268 19.42 3.91 -21.84
C THR A 268 19.02 4.61 -20.53
N SER A 269 19.88 4.61 -19.52
CA SER A 269 19.65 5.42 -18.31
C SER A 269 19.43 6.91 -18.60
N ARG A 270 20.00 7.44 -19.68
CA ARG A 270 19.81 8.85 -20.10
C ARG A 270 18.35 9.11 -20.47
N ASP A 271 17.74 8.18 -21.19
CA ASP A 271 16.36 8.31 -21.68
C ASP A 271 15.37 8.11 -20.52
N ILE A 272 15.58 7.09 -19.67
CA ILE A 272 14.75 6.86 -18.48
C ILE A 272 14.82 8.04 -17.52
N ALA A 273 15.99 8.68 -17.38
CA ALA A 273 16.11 9.89 -16.59
C ALA A 273 15.26 11.05 -17.13
N GLY A 274 15.15 11.18 -18.46
CA GLY A 274 14.24 12.13 -19.09
C GLY A 274 12.76 11.82 -18.83
N ILE A 275 12.38 10.54 -18.83
CA ILE A 275 11.02 10.09 -18.51
C ILE A 275 10.66 10.45 -17.05
N VAL A 276 11.55 10.15 -16.10
CA VAL A 276 11.34 10.43 -14.67
C VAL A 276 11.23 11.94 -14.40
N ASP A 277 12.05 12.76 -15.08
CA ASP A 277 12.02 14.22 -14.97
C ASP A 277 10.68 14.81 -15.44
N GLY A 278 10.15 14.27 -16.55
CA GLY A 278 8.90 14.73 -17.16
C GLY A 278 7.62 14.19 -16.53
N ASP A 279 7.65 13.02 -15.89
CA ASP A 279 6.44 12.27 -15.54
C ASP A 279 5.51 13.03 -14.58
N ARG A 280 6.01 13.44 -13.40
CA ARG A 280 5.16 14.11 -12.40
C ARG A 280 4.62 15.45 -12.91
N ALA A 281 5.43 16.21 -13.64
CA ALA A 281 5.01 17.49 -14.23
C ALA A 281 3.91 17.29 -15.29
N THR A 282 3.95 16.18 -16.03
CA THR A 282 2.99 15.84 -17.09
C THR A 282 1.71 15.25 -16.52
N THR A 283 1.81 14.34 -15.56
CA THR A 283 0.68 13.53 -15.10
C THR A 283 0.08 14.01 -13.78
N GLY A 284 0.84 14.76 -12.97
CA GLY A 284 0.47 15.11 -11.59
C GLY A 284 0.39 13.91 -10.65
N THR A 285 0.97 12.77 -11.03
CA THR A 285 0.86 11.50 -10.28
C THR A 285 1.91 11.44 -9.18
N ASP A 286 1.47 11.22 -7.94
CA ASP A 286 2.31 10.76 -6.85
C ASP A 286 2.15 9.23 -6.72
N TYR A 287 3.25 8.52 -6.44
CA TYR A 287 3.28 7.06 -6.41
C TYR A 287 3.33 6.52 -4.98
N ASP A 288 2.63 5.41 -4.75
CA ASP A 288 2.79 4.63 -3.53
C ASP A 288 4.02 3.71 -3.62
N LEU A 289 4.26 3.15 -4.81
CA LEU A 289 5.37 2.24 -5.08
C LEU A 289 5.95 2.50 -6.46
N VAL A 290 7.27 2.52 -6.58
CA VAL A 290 7.97 2.56 -7.87
C VAL A 290 8.96 1.41 -7.98
N PHE A 291 8.97 0.74 -9.13
CA PHE A 291 10.07 -0.09 -9.59
C PHE A 291 10.91 0.69 -10.60
N LEU A 292 12.22 0.75 -10.38
CA LEU A 292 13.19 1.42 -11.25
C LEU A 292 14.30 0.45 -11.66
N GLY A 293 14.48 0.22 -12.96
CA GLY A 293 15.56 -0.65 -13.47
C GLY A 293 15.99 -0.26 -14.89
N CYS A 294 17.27 0.02 -15.08
CA CYS A 294 17.88 0.25 -16.39
C CYS A 294 19.39 0.00 -16.33
N GLY A 295 20.06 -0.02 -17.48
CA GLY A 295 21.51 -0.19 -17.56
C GLY A 295 21.97 -1.19 -18.63
N ILE A 296 21.10 -2.11 -19.07
CA ILE A 296 21.50 -3.12 -20.06
C ILE A 296 21.88 -2.47 -21.41
N ASN A 297 21.13 -1.46 -21.86
CA ASN A 297 21.43 -0.76 -23.11
C ASN A 297 22.64 0.18 -22.97
N ASP A 298 22.85 0.77 -21.79
CA ASP A 298 24.03 1.58 -21.48
C ASP A 298 25.33 0.83 -21.79
N VAL A 299 25.36 -0.46 -21.40
CA VAL A 299 26.45 -1.39 -21.71
C VAL A 299 26.37 -1.92 -23.14
N TRP A 300 25.21 -2.44 -23.56
CA TRP A 300 25.08 -3.18 -24.82
C TRP A 300 25.42 -2.32 -26.05
N ARG A 301 25.11 -1.02 -26.04
CA ARG A 301 25.44 -0.10 -27.14
C ARG A 301 26.94 -0.06 -27.44
N ARG A 302 27.79 -0.24 -26.44
CA ARG A 302 29.24 -0.35 -26.64
C ARG A 302 29.60 -1.59 -27.46
N PHE A 303 29.07 -2.74 -27.10
CA PHE A 303 29.35 -4.00 -27.80
C PHE A 303 28.74 -4.05 -29.20
N GLN A 304 27.73 -3.22 -29.48
CA GLN A 304 27.16 -3.00 -30.81
C GLN A 304 27.93 -1.97 -31.66
N ASN A 305 29.08 -1.46 -31.18
CA ASN A 305 29.83 -0.37 -31.81
C ASN A 305 29.02 0.95 -31.97
N ARG A 306 28.02 1.18 -31.10
CA ARG A 306 27.17 2.39 -31.04
C ARG A 306 27.65 3.34 -29.94
N MET A 307 28.92 3.75 -30.01
CA MET A 307 29.59 4.53 -28.95
C MET A 307 28.91 5.86 -28.60
N ALA A 308 28.27 6.52 -29.57
CA ALA A 308 27.57 7.78 -29.34
C ALA A 308 26.32 7.62 -28.46
N GLU A 309 25.77 6.42 -28.39
CA GLU A 309 24.57 6.10 -27.61
C GLU A 309 24.90 5.39 -26.30
N ALA A 310 26.07 4.76 -26.23
CA ALA A 310 26.55 4.15 -25.00
C ALA A 310 26.67 5.19 -23.88
N VAL A 311 26.36 4.75 -22.67
CA VAL A 311 26.46 5.57 -21.46
C VAL A 311 27.53 4.91 -20.60
N ASP A 312 28.57 5.66 -20.23
CA ASP A 312 29.61 5.13 -19.35
C ASP A 312 29.15 5.08 -17.88
N LEU A 313 29.95 4.41 -17.03
CA LEU A 313 29.57 4.15 -15.65
C LEU A 313 29.42 5.44 -14.81
N ASP A 314 30.21 6.47 -15.08
CA ASP A 314 30.15 7.74 -14.34
C ASP A 314 28.89 8.52 -14.74
N GLU A 315 28.57 8.55 -16.03
CA GLU A 315 27.32 9.12 -16.54
C GLU A 315 26.09 8.36 -16.03
N TYR A 316 26.11 7.03 -16.10
CA TYR A 316 25.06 6.17 -15.56
C TYR A 316 24.80 6.44 -14.08
N THR A 317 25.87 6.50 -13.26
CA THR A 317 25.78 6.77 -11.83
C THR A 317 25.10 8.11 -11.55
N ARG A 318 25.43 9.15 -12.34
CA ARG A 318 24.78 10.45 -12.23
C ARG A 318 23.30 10.41 -12.60
N HIS A 319 22.94 9.73 -13.69
CA HIS A 319 21.53 9.57 -14.08
C HIS A 319 20.74 8.84 -13.00
N PHE A 320 21.28 7.75 -12.46
CA PHE A 320 20.60 6.95 -11.45
C PHE A 320 20.34 7.72 -10.15
N ASN A 321 21.33 8.48 -9.68
CA ASN A 321 21.16 9.34 -8.51
C ASN A 321 20.11 10.43 -8.76
N MET A 322 20.12 11.06 -9.95
CA MET A 322 19.13 12.07 -10.31
C MET A 322 17.70 11.51 -10.34
N MET A 323 17.50 10.32 -10.92
CA MET A 323 16.20 9.66 -10.92
C MET A 323 15.70 9.38 -9.50
N LEU A 324 16.59 8.90 -8.61
CA LEU A 324 16.23 8.62 -7.21
C LEU A 324 15.93 9.90 -6.42
N ASP A 325 16.70 10.98 -6.61
CA ASP A 325 16.42 12.30 -6.01
C ASP A 325 15.01 12.78 -6.38
N GLN A 326 14.66 12.68 -7.67
CA GLN A 326 13.36 13.11 -8.17
C GLN A 326 12.23 12.25 -7.63
N LEU A 327 12.32 10.92 -7.81
CA LEU A 327 11.29 9.98 -7.37
C LEU A 327 11.05 10.08 -5.86
N SER A 328 12.09 10.30 -5.06
CA SER A 328 11.98 10.46 -3.60
C SER A 328 11.10 11.65 -3.19
N GLY A 329 10.95 12.65 -4.06
CA GLY A 329 10.08 13.81 -3.82
C GLY A 329 8.59 13.54 -3.99
N TYR A 330 8.20 12.41 -4.58
CA TYR A 330 6.79 12.11 -4.91
C TYR A 330 6.42 10.62 -4.86
N THR A 331 7.29 9.79 -4.29
CA THR A 331 7.07 8.34 -4.15
C THR A 331 7.23 7.90 -2.71
N ARG A 332 6.27 7.13 -2.18
CA ARG A 332 6.33 6.62 -0.79
C ARG A 332 7.36 5.48 -0.62
N ARG A 333 7.53 4.62 -1.62
CA ARG A 333 8.53 3.56 -1.62
C ARG A 333 9.10 3.32 -3.02
N ILE A 334 10.43 3.28 -3.11
CA ILE A 334 11.15 2.95 -4.34
C ILE A 334 11.85 1.60 -4.17
N ILE A 335 11.73 0.75 -5.19
CA ILE A 335 12.49 -0.49 -5.36
C ILE A 335 13.32 -0.32 -6.62
N VAL A 336 14.64 -0.30 -6.46
CA VAL A 336 15.58 -0.43 -7.56
C VAL A 336 15.76 -1.91 -7.84
N ILE A 337 15.66 -2.33 -9.10
CA ILE A 337 15.85 -3.71 -9.54
C ILE A 337 17.12 -3.80 -10.38
N SER A 338 17.97 -4.81 -10.12
CA SER A 338 19.14 -5.04 -10.95
C SER A 338 18.74 -5.51 -12.35
N GLU A 339 19.54 -5.18 -13.35
CA GLU A 339 19.36 -5.73 -14.70
C GLU A 339 19.71 -7.23 -14.69
N THR A 340 18.96 -8.03 -15.44
CA THR A 340 19.30 -9.45 -15.65
C THR A 340 20.58 -9.60 -16.47
N PRO A 341 21.36 -10.67 -16.29
CA PRO A 341 22.53 -10.91 -17.12
C PRO A 341 22.16 -11.07 -18.60
N PHE A 342 23.10 -10.75 -19.48
CA PHE A 342 23.04 -11.13 -20.89
C PHE A 342 23.10 -12.66 -21.02
N GLY A 343 22.15 -13.20 -21.78
CA GLY A 343 22.13 -14.57 -22.24
C GLY A 343 22.95 -14.77 -23.53
N PRO A 344 22.74 -15.89 -24.25
CA PRO A 344 23.48 -16.22 -25.46
C PRO A 344 23.09 -15.33 -26.65
N ILE A 345 23.70 -14.14 -26.75
CA ILE A 345 23.51 -13.20 -27.87
C ILE A 345 24.74 -13.04 -28.76
N GLU A 346 25.91 -13.33 -28.20
CA GLU A 346 27.23 -13.21 -28.83
C GLU A 346 28.09 -14.41 -28.44
N SER A 347 29.38 -14.40 -28.81
CA SER A 347 30.33 -15.43 -28.36
C SER A 347 30.38 -15.52 -26.82
N PRO A 348 30.62 -16.71 -26.22
CA PRO A 348 30.68 -16.86 -24.77
C PRO A 348 31.67 -15.92 -24.08
N GLU A 349 32.80 -15.63 -24.72
CA GLU A 349 33.81 -14.68 -24.23
C GLU A 349 33.25 -13.25 -24.22
N THR A 350 32.62 -12.82 -25.32
CA THR A 350 31.98 -11.50 -25.42
C THR A 350 30.85 -11.33 -24.42
N VAL A 351 29.99 -12.35 -24.24
CA VAL A 351 28.91 -12.32 -23.24
C VAL A 351 29.48 -12.24 -21.82
N ALA A 352 30.59 -12.92 -21.53
CA ALA A 352 31.27 -12.81 -20.24
C ALA A 352 31.80 -11.39 -19.98
N ASP A 353 32.37 -10.74 -20.99
CA ASP A 353 32.82 -9.34 -20.91
C ASP A 353 31.64 -8.38 -20.71
N MET A 354 30.56 -8.55 -21.47
CA MET A 354 29.32 -7.78 -21.32
C MET A 354 28.74 -7.90 -19.91
N ASN A 355 28.67 -9.12 -19.37
CA ASN A 355 28.16 -9.37 -18.03
C ASN A 355 29.10 -8.85 -16.93
N THR A 356 30.41 -8.88 -17.16
CA THR A 356 31.39 -8.26 -16.25
C THR A 356 31.20 -6.75 -16.20
N GLU A 357 30.94 -6.10 -17.34
CA GLU A 357 30.65 -4.67 -17.39
C GLU A 357 29.30 -4.36 -16.75
N LEU A 358 28.22 -5.06 -17.11
CA LEU A 358 26.87 -4.86 -16.55
C LEU A 358 26.82 -5.06 -15.03
N GLY A 359 27.61 -6.00 -14.49
CA GLY A 359 27.76 -6.19 -13.05
C GLY A 359 28.18 -4.90 -12.32
N ARG A 360 29.06 -4.09 -12.92
CA ARG A 360 29.49 -2.80 -12.35
C ARG A 360 28.36 -1.76 -12.33
N TYR A 361 27.47 -1.79 -13.31
CA TYR A 361 26.30 -0.89 -13.37
C TYR A 361 25.26 -1.31 -12.34
N ASN A 362 25.06 -2.62 -12.15
CA ASN A 362 24.22 -3.16 -11.08
C ASN A 362 24.77 -2.79 -9.69
N GLU A 363 26.09 -2.87 -9.48
CA GLU A 363 26.73 -2.41 -8.24
C GLU A 363 26.52 -0.90 -8.01
N ALA A 364 26.64 -0.09 -9.05
CA ALA A 364 26.39 1.35 -8.97
C ALA A 364 24.92 1.67 -8.63
N ALA A 365 23.96 0.96 -9.24
CA ALA A 365 22.54 1.09 -8.92
C ALA A 365 22.24 0.67 -7.48
N ALA A 366 22.84 -0.43 -7.01
CA ALA A 366 22.71 -0.90 -5.62
C ALA A 366 23.23 0.16 -4.63
N LYS A 367 24.39 0.75 -4.93
CA LYS A 367 24.95 1.82 -4.12
C LYS A 367 24.04 3.05 -4.10
N ALA A 368 23.56 3.49 -5.27
CA ALA A 368 22.65 4.63 -5.36
C ALA A 368 21.34 4.36 -4.59
N ALA A 369 20.77 3.17 -4.71
CA ALA A 369 19.59 2.79 -3.93
C ALA A 369 19.82 2.93 -2.42
N ALA A 370 20.95 2.42 -1.92
CA ALA A 370 21.31 2.51 -0.51
C ALA A 370 21.54 3.95 -0.03
N ASP A 371 22.23 4.77 -0.81
CA ASP A 371 22.51 6.18 -0.49
C ASP A 371 21.21 7.01 -0.37
N HIS A 372 20.16 6.61 -1.09
CA HIS A 372 18.85 7.29 -1.12
C HIS A 372 17.78 6.63 -0.23
N GLY A 373 18.12 5.55 0.49
CA GLY A 373 17.16 4.81 1.31
C GLY A 373 16.09 4.03 0.52
N ALA A 374 16.31 3.83 -0.79
CA ALA A 374 15.52 2.95 -1.62
C ALA A 374 15.86 1.48 -1.32
N LEU A 375 14.93 0.58 -1.64
CA LEU A 375 15.16 -0.86 -1.55
C LEU A 375 15.85 -1.34 -2.83
N PHE A 376 16.71 -2.37 -2.72
CA PHE A 376 17.37 -2.98 -3.87
C PHE A 376 16.96 -4.45 -4.00
N LEU A 377 16.32 -4.78 -5.11
CA LEU A 377 15.97 -6.14 -5.52
C LEU A 377 17.05 -6.67 -6.45
N ASP A 378 17.96 -7.48 -5.90
CA ASP A 378 18.96 -8.16 -6.71
C ASP A 378 18.39 -9.43 -7.35
N VAL A 379 18.22 -9.41 -8.66
CA VAL A 379 17.72 -10.55 -9.43
C VAL A 379 18.84 -11.35 -10.07
N TRP A 380 20.08 -10.85 -10.06
CA TRP A 380 21.21 -11.46 -10.77
C TRP A 380 21.51 -12.88 -10.30
N ALA A 381 21.66 -13.09 -8.99
CA ALA A 381 21.96 -14.39 -8.42
C ALA A 381 20.85 -15.43 -8.66
N PRO A 382 19.56 -15.11 -8.40
CA PRO A 382 18.44 -16.00 -8.77
C PRO A 382 18.39 -16.32 -10.27
N PHE A 383 18.60 -15.33 -11.14
CA PHE A 383 18.55 -15.52 -12.60
C PHE A 383 19.67 -16.43 -13.10
N THR A 384 20.91 -16.17 -12.66
CA THR A 384 22.07 -17.00 -13.03
C THR A 384 21.96 -18.41 -12.47
N ALA A 385 21.42 -18.59 -11.27
CA ALA A 385 21.16 -19.91 -10.71
C ALA A 385 20.13 -20.67 -11.54
N ALA A 386 18.99 -20.05 -11.87
CA ALA A 386 17.96 -20.64 -12.73
C ALA A 386 18.54 -21.03 -14.10
N ALA A 387 19.28 -20.12 -14.75
CA ALA A 387 19.89 -20.39 -16.06
C ALA A 387 20.84 -21.59 -16.04
N ARG A 388 21.64 -21.75 -14.97
CA ARG A 388 22.55 -22.90 -14.82
C ARG A 388 21.81 -24.21 -14.63
N HIS A 389 20.72 -24.22 -13.86
CA HIS A 389 19.93 -25.42 -13.60
C HIS A 389 19.05 -25.84 -14.79
N LEU A 390 18.69 -24.87 -15.62
CA LEU A 390 17.93 -25.07 -16.85
C LEU A 390 18.84 -25.23 -18.07
N ALA A 391 20.16 -25.23 -17.94
CA ALA A 391 21.02 -25.53 -19.07
C ALA A 391 20.81 -27.02 -19.47
N PRO A 392 20.58 -27.34 -20.75
CA PRO A 392 20.45 -28.71 -21.19
C PRO A 392 21.70 -29.52 -20.83
N ALA A 393 21.51 -30.78 -20.45
CA ALA A 393 22.62 -31.73 -20.40
C ALA A 393 23.08 -32.06 -21.84
N ASP A 394 24.35 -32.44 -22.01
CA ASP A 394 24.91 -32.78 -23.32
C ASP A 394 24.02 -33.79 -24.07
N GLY A 395 23.38 -33.34 -25.16
CA GLY A 395 22.54 -34.18 -26.03
C GLY A 395 21.04 -34.20 -25.72
N GLU A 396 20.55 -33.38 -24.79
CA GLU A 396 19.10 -33.18 -24.54
C GLU A 396 18.50 -31.99 -25.32
N ASP A 397 17.22 -32.08 -25.67
CA ASP A 397 16.46 -30.97 -26.26
C ASP A 397 16.41 -29.78 -25.27
N ASP A 398 16.52 -28.54 -25.78
CA ASP A 398 16.58 -27.32 -24.98
C ASP A 398 15.38 -27.21 -24.00
N PRO A 399 15.60 -27.30 -22.67
CA PRO A 399 14.54 -27.25 -21.66
C PRO A 399 13.89 -25.86 -21.51
N GLY A 400 14.34 -24.88 -22.29
CA GLY A 400 13.74 -23.55 -22.41
C GLY A 400 14.66 -22.48 -21.84
N SER A 401 15.29 -21.71 -22.73
CA SER A 401 16.07 -20.53 -22.37
C SER A 401 15.27 -19.51 -21.55
N LEU A 402 15.93 -18.85 -20.58
CA LEU A 402 15.37 -17.69 -19.87
C LEU A 402 15.29 -16.45 -20.77
N TRP A 403 16.07 -16.41 -21.84
CA TRP A 403 16.13 -15.31 -22.80
C TRP A 403 15.60 -15.74 -24.16
N SER A 404 14.83 -14.86 -24.80
CA SER A 404 14.34 -15.04 -26.17
C SER A 404 15.39 -14.69 -27.23
N ASP A 405 16.20 -13.67 -26.98
CA ASP A 405 17.27 -13.19 -27.88
C ASP A 405 18.59 -12.89 -27.15
N GLY A 406 18.72 -13.35 -25.90
CA GLY A 406 19.85 -13.09 -25.02
C GLY A 406 19.79 -11.77 -24.25
N VAL A 407 18.73 -10.96 -24.42
CA VAL A 407 18.44 -9.79 -23.57
C VAL A 407 17.01 -9.87 -23.04
N HIS A 408 16.03 -10.01 -23.93
CA HIS A 408 14.62 -10.03 -23.57
C HIS A 408 14.20 -11.39 -23.01
N LEU A 409 13.33 -11.38 -22.01
CA LEU A 409 12.97 -12.58 -21.28
C LEU A 409 11.95 -13.43 -22.04
N THR A 410 12.07 -14.75 -21.92
CA THR A 410 10.97 -15.67 -22.25
C THR A 410 9.92 -15.65 -21.16
N GLU A 411 8.79 -16.34 -21.34
CA GLU A 411 7.81 -16.53 -20.27
C GLU A 411 8.40 -17.19 -19.01
N LEU A 412 9.43 -18.03 -19.19
CA LEU A 412 10.14 -18.65 -18.07
C LEU A 412 11.03 -17.61 -17.36
N GLY A 413 11.76 -16.79 -18.11
CA GLY A 413 12.54 -15.66 -17.56
C GLY A 413 11.66 -14.66 -16.81
N ASP A 414 10.52 -14.29 -17.39
CA ASP A 414 9.51 -13.44 -16.74
C ASP A 414 8.99 -14.05 -15.44
N THR A 415 8.82 -15.38 -15.40
CA THR A 415 8.36 -16.09 -14.20
C THR A 415 9.40 -16.06 -13.09
N VAL A 416 10.69 -16.24 -13.43
CA VAL A 416 11.78 -16.14 -12.45
C VAL A 416 11.79 -14.74 -11.85
N LEU A 417 11.72 -13.70 -12.68
CA LEU A 417 11.73 -12.30 -12.23
C LEU A 417 10.51 -11.97 -11.37
N LEU A 418 9.32 -12.41 -11.78
CA LEU A 418 8.08 -12.26 -11.02
C LEU A 418 8.22 -12.87 -9.62
N GLN A 419 8.71 -14.10 -9.51
CA GLN A 419 8.84 -14.80 -8.22
C GLN A 419 9.77 -14.04 -7.27
N GLN A 420 10.87 -13.49 -7.79
CA GLN A 420 11.77 -12.67 -6.97
C GLN A 420 11.09 -11.37 -6.51
N ALA A 421 10.34 -10.70 -7.39
CA ALA A 421 9.60 -9.49 -7.02
C ALA A 421 8.50 -9.78 -5.98
N GLU A 422 7.73 -10.85 -6.14
CA GLU A 422 6.68 -11.26 -5.18
C GLU A 422 7.27 -11.61 -3.81
N GLN A 423 8.35 -12.40 -3.80
CA GLN A 423 9.05 -12.76 -2.57
C GLN A 423 9.57 -11.51 -1.86
N PHE A 424 10.19 -10.59 -2.60
CA PHE A 424 10.72 -9.35 -2.06
C PHE A 424 9.63 -8.45 -1.45
N LEU A 425 8.51 -8.26 -2.17
CA LEU A 425 7.37 -7.50 -1.65
C LEU A 425 6.82 -8.10 -0.34
N ALA A 426 6.75 -9.44 -0.27
CA ALA A 426 6.26 -10.16 0.90
C ALA A 426 7.23 -10.08 2.10
N GLU A 427 8.52 -10.34 1.89
CA GLU A 427 9.55 -10.30 2.93
C GLU A 427 9.66 -8.91 3.57
N HIS A 428 9.55 -7.86 2.75
CA HIS A 428 9.60 -6.48 3.22
C HIS A 428 8.23 -5.94 3.69
N ARG A 429 7.14 -6.72 3.54
CA ARG A 429 5.75 -6.33 3.85
C ARG A 429 5.36 -5.01 3.20
N ILE A 430 5.73 -4.83 1.93
CA ILE A 430 5.68 -3.51 1.26
C ILE A 430 4.23 -3.08 1.06
N VAL A 431 3.38 -3.95 0.52
CA VAL A 431 1.97 -3.63 0.28
C VAL A 431 1.24 -3.38 1.60
N GLU A 432 1.48 -4.21 2.63
CA GLU A 432 0.92 -4.03 3.97
C GLU A 432 1.29 -2.68 4.57
N LYS A 433 2.56 -2.28 4.49
CA LYS A 433 3.03 -1.00 5.06
C LYS A 433 2.50 0.20 4.28
N LEU A 434 2.38 0.07 2.95
CA LEU A 434 1.70 1.06 2.14
C LEU A 434 0.20 1.11 2.50
N LEU A 435 -0.33 -0.03 2.95
CA LEU A 435 -1.61 -0.37 3.59
C LEU A 435 -1.93 0.29 4.94
N ASP A 436 -0.94 0.85 5.63
CA ASP A 436 -1.11 1.38 6.98
C ASP A 436 -1.31 2.91 7.00
N TYR A 437 -1.76 3.41 8.16
CA TYR A 437 -1.75 4.83 8.51
C TYR A 437 -0.57 5.10 9.44
N PRO A 438 0.50 5.78 8.97
CA PRO A 438 1.64 6.06 9.82
C PRO A 438 1.24 6.94 11.00
N LEU A 439 1.83 6.65 12.16
CA LEU A 439 1.80 7.56 13.31
C LEU A 439 2.44 8.89 12.92
N LEU A 440 1.70 9.98 13.12
CA LEU A 440 2.17 11.34 12.91
C LEU A 440 2.02 12.12 14.21
N GLU A 441 2.82 13.18 14.38
CA GLU A 441 2.57 14.18 15.43
C GLU A 441 1.10 14.61 15.40
N ARG A 442 0.46 14.71 16.56
CA ARG A 442 -1.00 14.91 16.66
C ARG A 442 -1.56 16.02 15.77
N ASP A 443 -0.88 17.18 15.68
CA ASP A 443 -1.34 18.28 14.81
C ASP A 443 -1.17 17.97 13.32
N ALA A 444 -0.08 17.29 12.94
CA ALA A 444 0.14 16.81 11.59
C ALA A 444 -0.85 15.69 11.21
N ALA A 445 -1.20 14.82 12.17
CA ALA A 445 -2.21 13.79 12.00
C ALA A 445 -3.58 14.40 11.70
N LEU A 446 -3.97 15.46 12.43
CA LEU A 446 -5.22 16.19 12.15
C LEU A 446 -5.22 16.85 10.77
N ALA A 447 -4.11 17.47 10.37
CA ALA A 447 -4.00 18.07 9.04
C ALA A 447 -4.05 17.02 7.91
N THR A 448 -3.42 15.86 8.13
CA THR A 448 -3.30 14.78 7.13
C THR A 448 -4.57 13.96 7.02
N TYR A 449 -5.15 13.57 8.15
CA TYR A 449 -6.27 12.62 8.20
C TYR A 449 -7.62 13.30 8.39
N GLY A 450 -7.68 14.53 8.91
CA GLY A 450 -8.91 15.29 9.12
C GLY A 450 -9.83 15.37 7.88
N PRO A 451 -9.31 15.63 6.66
CA PRO A 451 -10.11 15.62 5.45
C PRO A 451 -10.88 14.31 5.20
N MET A 452 -10.35 13.15 5.64
CA MET A 452 -11.03 11.86 5.52
C MET A 452 -12.32 11.78 6.36
N PHE A 453 -12.38 12.55 7.45
CA PHE A 453 -13.49 12.58 8.38
C PHE A 453 -14.44 13.77 8.15
N ALA A 454 -14.06 14.73 7.32
CA ALA A 454 -14.86 15.93 7.04
C ALA A 454 -16.28 15.63 6.55
N ARG A 455 -16.48 14.51 5.84
CA ARG A 455 -17.81 14.05 5.39
C ARG A 455 -18.78 13.66 6.51
N TYR A 456 -18.27 13.42 7.72
CA TYR A 456 -19.10 13.08 8.89
C TYR A 456 -19.52 14.31 9.68
N TRP A 457 -19.06 15.50 9.28
CA TRP A 457 -19.57 16.75 9.81
C TRP A 457 -20.87 17.10 9.09
N PRO A 458 -21.84 17.72 9.79
CA PRO A 458 -22.97 18.34 9.12
C PRO A 458 -22.46 19.33 8.07
N ALA A 459 -23.09 19.35 6.90
CA ALA A 459 -22.77 20.31 5.86
C ALA A 459 -22.81 21.73 6.45
N ARG A 460 -21.73 22.51 6.26
CA ARG A 460 -21.71 23.90 6.71
C ARG A 460 -22.80 24.66 5.96
N SER A 461 -23.86 25.05 6.68
CA SER A 461 -24.96 25.89 6.20
C SER A 461 -24.51 27.31 5.89
#